data_AF-A0A4Q7P1D1-F1
#
_entry.id   AF-A0A4Q7P1D1-F1
#
_cell.length_a   1.000
_cell.length_b   1.000
_cell.length_c   1.000
_cell.angle_alpha   90.00
_cell.angle_beta   90.00
_cell.angle_gamma   90.00
#
_symmetry.space_group_name_H-M   'P 1'
#
loop_
_entity.id
_entity.type
_entity.pdbx_description
1 polymer ?
#
loop_
_entity_poly.entity_id
_entity_poly.type
_entity_poly.pdbx_seq_one_letter_code
_entity_poly.pdbx_strand_id
1 'polypeptide(L)' 'MRALKVVATVIGILALGFCVIVFPFPMLIESIVDYDRGGTDTTLKIIFSLFQILIGYYFIHKGVSFIFKR' A
#
# COMPACT_ATOMS: atom_id res chain seq x y z
N MET A 1 14.27 20.36 14.58
CA MET A 1 14.21 20.23 13.10
C MET A 1 14.52 18.82 12.60
N ARG A 2 15.70 18.23 12.85
CA ARG A 2 16.05 16.88 12.35
C ARG A 2 15.23 15.74 12.97
N ALA A 3 15.04 15.75 14.29
CA ALA A 3 14.27 14.71 14.99
C ALA A 3 12.79 14.68 14.56
N LEU A 4 12.16 15.84 14.42
CA LEU A 4 10.76 15.97 13.98
C LEU A 4 10.53 15.35 12.58
N LYS A 5 11.48 15.54 11.65
CA LYS A 5 11.41 14.92 10.32
C LYS A 5 11.43 13.39 10.40
N VAL A 6 12.35 12.84 11.21
CA VAL A 6 12.44 11.37 11.40
C VAL A 6 11.17 10.81 12.00
N VAL A 7 10.64 11.44 13.06
CA VAL A 7 9.39 11.00 13.71
C VAL A 7 8.21 11.07 12.74
N ALA A 8 8.06 12.16 11.99
CA ALA A 8 7.01 12.30 10.98
C ALA A 8 7.13 11.24 9.86
N THR A 9 8.34 10.92 9.41
CA THR A 9 8.55 9.86 8.40
C THR A 9 8.23 8.48 8.97
N VAL A 10 8.60 8.18 10.21
CA VAL A 10 8.28 6.89 10.85
C VAL A 10 6.77 6.73 11.02
N ILE A 11 6.07 7.76 11.51
CA ILE A 11 4.61 7.76 11.63
C ILE A 11 3.95 7.61 10.25
N GLY A 12 4.45 8.31 9.23
CA GLY A 12 3.96 8.21 7.86
C GLY A 12 4.12 6.81 7.28
N ILE A 13 5.27 6.16 7.46
CA ILE A 13 5.51 4.79 7.01
C ILE A 13 4.59 3.80 7.74
N LEU A 14 4.41 3.95 9.06
CA LEU A 14 3.51 3.10 9.84
C LEU A 14 2.06 3.24 9.38
N ALA A 15 1.58 4.48 9.20
CA ALA A 15 0.22 4.74 8.74
C ALA A 15 -0.01 4.23 7.32
N LEU A 16 0.94 4.43 6.40
CA LEU A 16 0.86 3.94 5.03
C LEU A 16 0.93 2.40 4.97
N GLY A 17 1.83 1.78 5.74
CA GLY A 17 1.92 0.33 5.84
C GLY A 17 0.63 -0.29 6.35
N PHE A 18 0.04 0.31 7.40
CA PHE A 18 -1.26 -0.10 7.91
C PHE A 18 -2.37 0.05 6.85
N CYS A 19 -2.40 1.17 6.13
CA CYS A 19 -3.40 1.43 5.09
C CYS A 19 -3.30 0.42 3.94
N VAL A 20 -2.08 0.06 3.51
CA VAL A 20 -1.83 -0.94 2.45
C VAL A 20 -2.24 -2.35 2.91
N ILE A 21 -2.08 -2.69 4.18
CA ILE A 21 -2.49 -4.01 4.68
C ILE A 21 -4.02 -4.09 4.83
N VAL A 22 -4.68 -3.02 5.27
CA VAL A 22 -6.12 -3.05 5.59
C VAL A 22 -7.01 -2.93 4.36
N PHE A 23 -6.62 -2.17 3.34
CA PHE A 23 -7.51 -1.88 2.22
C PHE A 23 -7.20 -2.72 0.97
N PRO A 24 -6.06 -2.55 0.28
CA PRO A 24 -5.86 -3.18 -1.01
C PRO A 24 -5.59 -4.68 -0.92
N PHE A 25 -5.01 -5.21 0.16
CA PHE A 25 -4.80 -6.66 0.32
C PHE A 25 -6.12 -7.43 0.44
N PRO A 26 -7.06 -7.08 1.33
CA PRO A 26 -8.37 -7.72 1.39
C PRO A 26 -9.16 -7.55 0.11
N MET A 27 -9.13 -6.35 -0.49
CA MET A 27 -9.78 -6.08 -1.78
C MET A 27 -9.22 -6.96 -2.91
N LEU A 28 -7.91 -7.19 -2.94
CA LEU A 28 -7.27 -8.08 -3.90
C LEU A 28 -7.72 -9.53 -3.70
N ILE A 29 -7.73 -10.01 -2.44
CA ILE A 29 -8.15 -11.38 -2.11
C ILE A 29 -9.62 -11.60 -2.48
N GLU A 30 -10.50 -10.68 -2.08
CA GLU A 30 -11.93 -10.73 -2.41
C GLU A 30 -12.15 -10.72 -3.93
N SER A 31 -11.41 -9.88 -4.64
CA SER A 31 -11.53 -9.79 -6.10
C SER A 31 -11.01 -11.04 -6.82
N ILE A 32 -10.00 -11.73 -6.29
CA ILE A 32 -9.52 -13.02 -6.82
C ILE A 32 -10.56 -14.12 -6.57
N VAL A 33 -11.16 -14.16 -5.38
CA VAL A 33 -12.21 -15.13 -5.04
C VAL A 33 -13.45 -14.92 -5.92
N ASP A 34 -13.84 -13.67 -6.15
CA ASP A 34 -14.96 -13.34 -7.03
C ASP A 34 -14.66 -13.60 -8.52
N TYR A 35 -13.38 -13.49 -8.93
CA TYR A 35 -12.95 -13.80 -10.29
C TYR A 35 -13.15 -15.29 -10.59
N ASP A 36 -12.80 -16.15 -9.65
CA ASP A 36 -13.01 -17.61 -9.75
C ASP A 36 -14.51 -17.96 -9.83
N ARG A 37 -15.39 -17.13 -9.25
CA ARG A 37 -16.85 -17.26 -9.32
C ARG A 37 -17.48 -16.68 -10.59
N GLY A 38 -16.69 -16.15 -11.53
CA GLY A 38 -17.16 -15.59 -12.79
C GLY A 38 -17.74 -14.17 -12.70
N GLY A 39 -17.39 -13.41 -11.66
CA GLY A 39 -17.82 -12.02 -11.50
C GLY A 39 -17.22 -11.09 -12.57
N THR A 40 -18.04 -10.32 -13.27
CA THR A 40 -17.63 -9.51 -14.43
C THR A 40 -16.82 -8.24 -14.10
N ASP A 41 -16.89 -7.73 -12.87
CA ASP A 41 -16.18 -6.51 -12.42
C ASP A 41 -14.84 -6.76 -11.70
N THR A 42 -14.39 -8.01 -11.65
CA THR A 42 -13.28 -8.45 -10.78
C THR A 42 -11.90 -8.10 -11.33
N THR A 43 -11.72 -8.16 -12.66
CA THR A 43 -10.45 -7.81 -13.31
C THR A 43 -10.01 -6.38 -13.01
N LEU A 44 -10.95 -5.43 -13.05
CA LEU A 44 -10.65 -4.01 -12.79
C LEU A 44 -10.29 -3.79 -11.31
N LYS A 45 -10.98 -4.46 -10.39
CA LYS A 45 -10.67 -4.40 -8.95
C LYS A 45 -9.30 -4.99 -8.64
N ILE A 46 -8.94 -6.12 -9.25
CA ILE A 46 -7.59 -6.73 -9.12
C ILE A 46 -6.52 -5.73 -9.58
N ILE A 47 -6.68 -5.15 -10.78
CA ILE A 47 -5.74 -4.16 -11.33
C ILE A 47 -5.63 -2.96 -10.38
N PHE A 48 -6.76 -2.44 -9.90
CA PHE A 48 -6.79 -1.31 -8.99
C PHE A 48 -6.10 -1.59 -7.65
N SER A 49 -6.36 -2.76 -7.04
CA SER A 49 -5.70 -3.18 -5.80
C SER A 49 -4.19 -3.36 -6.00
N LEU A 50 -3.75 -3.90 -7.14
CA LEU A 50 -2.32 -4.01 -7.47
C LEU A 50 -1.67 -2.62 -7.63
N PHE A 51 -2.34 -1.67 -8.27
CA PHE A 51 -1.87 -0.27 -8.34
C PHE A 51 -1.74 0.36 -6.95
N GLN A 52 -2.71 0.15 -6.07
CA GLN A 52 -2.66 0.64 -4.70
C GLN A 52 -1.50 0.04 -3.90
N ILE A 53 -1.22 -1.27 -4.07
CA ILE A 53 -0.06 -1.93 -3.44
C ILE A 53 1.25 -1.35 -3.98
N LEU A 54 1.38 -1.16 -5.29
CA LEU A 54 2.57 -0.57 -5.92
C LEU A 54 2.84 0.87 -5.44
N ILE A 55 1.79 1.69 -5.38
CA ILE A 55 1.87 3.06 -4.88
C ILE A 55 2.28 3.05 -3.40
N GLY A 56 1.63 2.22 -2.59
CA GLY A 56 1.96 2.04 -1.17
C GLY A 56 3.42 1.65 -0.95
N TYR A 57 3.89 0.64 -1.70
CA TYR A 57 5.29 0.21 -1.67
C TYR A 57 6.26 1.33 -2.05
N TYR A 58 5.97 2.09 -3.11
CA TYR A 58 6.81 3.22 -3.53
C TYR A 58 6.97 4.26 -2.42
N PHE A 59 5.89 4.63 -1.74
CA PHE A 59 5.95 5.60 -0.64
C PHE A 59 6.70 5.07 0.57
N ILE A 60 6.50 3.80 0.94
CA ILE A 60 7.26 3.14 2.02
C ILE A 60 8.76 3.15 1.67
N HIS A 61 9.10 2.71 0.46
CA HIS A 61 10.50 2.66 -0.01
C HIS A 61 11.14 4.05 -0.05
N LYS A 62 10.41 5.08 -0.51
CA LYS A 62 10.88 6.48 -0.48
C LYS A 62 11.06 6.99 0.94
N GLY A 63 10.14 6.68 1.85
CA GLY A 63 10.23 7.04 3.27
C GLY A 63 11.46 6.42 3.93
N VAL A 64 11.68 5.12 3.72
CA VAL A 64 12.87 4.41 4.20
C VAL A 64 14.14 4.99 3.59
N SER A 65 14.18 5.18 2.27
CA SER A 65 15.33 5.79 1.59
C SER A 65 15.65 7.20 2.12
N PHE A 66 14.64 7.99 2.52
CA PHE A 66 14.84 9.31 3.10
C PHE A 66 15.45 9.25 4.51
N ILE A 67 15.13 8.21 5.29
CA ILE A 67 15.72 7.96 6.60
C ILE A 67 17.17 7.47 6.47
N PHE A 68 17.43 6.57 5.51
CA PHE A 68 18.72 5.88 5.35
C PHE A 68 19.72 6.58 4.42
N LYS A 69 19.32 7.52 3.54
CA LYS A 69 20.25 8.37 2.76
C LYS A 69 20.93 9.48 3.59
N ARG A 70 21.40 9.15 4.79
CA ARG A 70 22.41 9.97 5.48
C ARG A 70 23.78 9.67 4.92
#